data_AF-Q9VYG1-F1
#
_entry.id   AF-Q9VYG1-F1
#
_cell.length_a   1.000
_cell.length_b   1.000
_cell.length_c   1.000
_cell.angle_alpha   90.00
_cell.angle_beta   90.00
_cell.angle_gamma   90.00
#
_symmetry.space_group_name_H-M   'P 1'
#
loop_
_entity.id
_entity.type
_entity.pdbx_description
1 polymer ?
#
loop_
_entity_poly.entity_id
_entity_poly.type
_entity_poly.pdbx_seq_one_letter_code
_entity_poly.pdbx_strand_id
1 'polypeptide(L)'
;MEMEDNWWVTKLKALESKPQRLDALTAMNSAIAKEAALPRQIIERLLTTDQLYDCANPAADSHVPKDQAVDVTLELLCHCLDQLAMDTADEQLSSLLRRGLTHSNPALRAQVLASLFKKLLRQLTVGQVLTLPNNELIFLILDELKQPDTQSTSLAINILSIVLPQRISNADVQAKLVQLLKQNEIVRCRAYELAVVLAKKSATLLSDVTFILDAALSELDNDDVLLQASVMELLVPLAEQNHGLSYMERRRVLDIISYRVQRVEEHPLDALLVPSIMKFFGKISVYQPLKIIGGYPHMLACLFMQLQSEDESILPTAMDTLANLATTPQGKILLNMHFSGAMEKSFKKYGSHTKKLSAHIKKRLLNSLDVIYDFKTPPATEIINIGKNWYECFAGGAHANIIMDLINTPFPDLQMAALSFLKTICKYNWGIVALKNTGGAVEFLLSRQKDLHRDIKYMKWQIMEILSASAEFSPTETIRFTAYVNEGPYHVQADLDVATEPQGNA
;
A
#
# COMPACT_ATOMS: atom_id res chain seq x y z
N MET A 1 31.00 -24.95 24.69
CA MET A 1 30.49 -25.98 25.60
C MET A 1 29.30 -26.56 24.86
N GLU A 2 29.47 -27.66 24.13
CA GLU A 2 28.33 -28.34 23.51
C GLU A 2 27.40 -28.76 24.64
N MET A 3 26.26 -28.10 24.77
CA MET A 3 25.30 -28.45 25.80
C MET A 3 24.72 -29.82 25.44
N GLU A 4 24.87 -30.81 26.32
CA GLU A 4 24.45 -32.18 26.05
C GLU A 4 22.95 -32.25 25.72
N ASP A 5 22.56 -33.06 24.73
CA ASP A 5 21.16 -33.32 24.34
C ASP A 5 20.25 -33.62 25.56
N ASN A 6 20.81 -34.25 26.59
CA ASN A 6 20.13 -34.55 27.85
C ASN A 6 19.64 -33.31 28.61
N TRP A 7 20.33 -32.17 28.50
CA TRP A 7 19.89 -30.92 29.13
C TRP A 7 18.59 -30.42 28.49
N TRP A 8 18.53 -30.41 27.15
CA TRP A 8 17.33 -30.01 26.41
C TRP A 8 16.15 -30.92 26.72
N VAL A 9 16.37 -32.23 26.75
CA VAL A 9 15.33 -33.21 27.15
C VAL A 9 14.81 -32.94 28.56
N THR A 10 15.70 -32.65 29.50
CA THR A 10 15.32 -32.35 30.89
C THR A 10 14.48 -31.08 30.98
N LYS A 11 14.85 -30.03 30.24
CA LYS A 11 14.07 -28.77 30.21
C LYS A 11 12.74 -28.90 29.49
N LEU A 12 12.66 -29.67 28.42
CA LEU A 12 11.39 -29.98 27.74
C LEU A 12 10.44 -30.75 28.66
N LYS A 13 10.92 -31.74 29.41
CA LYS A 13 10.10 -32.44 30.42
C LYS A 13 9.59 -31.51 31.53
N ALA A 14 10.37 -30.52 31.93
CA ALA A 14 9.96 -29.54 32.93
C ALA A 14 8.76 -28.68 32.48
N LEU A 15 8.48 -28.58 31.16
CA LEU A 15 7.31 -27.88 30.63
C LEU A 15 5.98 -28.56 31.01
N GLU A 16 5.99 -29.85 31.32
CA GLU A 16 4.79 -30.57 31.77
C GLU A 16 4.28 -30.01 33.11
N SER A 17 5.20 -29.54 33.95
CA SER A 17 4.89 -28.95 35.26
C SER A 17 4.62 -27.45 35.14
N LYS A 18 3.35 -27.03 35.28
CA LYS A 18 2.94 -25.61 35.29
C LYS A 18 3.88 -24.67 36.09
N PRO A 19 4.28 -24.97 37.34
CA PRO A 19 5.15 -24.07 38.11
C PRO A 19 6.58 -23.95 37.56
N GLN A 20 7.05 -24.91 36.75
CA GLN A 20 8.41 -24.91 36.20
C GLN A 20 8.49 -24.37 34.77
N ARG A 21 7.34 -24.13 34.11
CA ARG A 21 7.27 -23.74 32.69
C ARG A 21 8.08 -22.49 32.39
N LEU A 22 7.80 -21.38 33.07
CA LEU A 22 8.42 -20.10 32.76
C LEU A 22 9.93 -20.14 32.98
N ASP A 23 10.39 -20.76 34.06
CA ASP A 23 11.81 -20.93 34.36
C ASP A 23 12.52 -21.81 33.32
N ALA A 24 11.88 -22.91 32.90
CA ALA A 24 12.41 -23.80 31.87
C ALA A 24 12.48 -23.10 30.50
N LEU A 25 11.43 -22.39 30.10
CA LEU A 25 11.37 -21.60 28.86
C LEU A 25 12.44 -20.51 28.84
N THR A 26 12.55 -19.74 29.92
CA THR A 26 13.53 -18.65 30.04
C THR A 26 14.97 -19.19 29.98
N ALA A 27 15.23 -20.33 30.62
CA ALA A 27 16.53 -20.99 30.57
C ALA A 27 16.86 -21.49 29.15
N MET A 28 15.92 -22.13 28.46
CA MET A 28 16.09 -22.58 27.07
C MET A 28 16.32 -21.39 26.12
N ASN A 29 15.55 -20.32 26.29
CA ASN A 29 15.65 -19.11 25.48
C ASN A 29 17.01 -18.40 25.68
N SER A 30 17.47 -18.31 26.93
CA SER A 30 18.80 -17.78 27.25
C SER A 30 19.93 -18.64 26.68
N ALA A 31 19.74 -19.96 26.58
CA ALA A 31 20.74 -20.88 26.05
C ALA A 31 20.82 -20.78 24.51
N ILE A 32 19.69 -20.83 23.81
CA ILE A 32 19.65 -20.72 22.34
C ILE A 32 20.19 -19.36 21.85
N ALA A 33 19.96 -18.29 22.61
CA ALA A 33 20.46 -16.95 22.26
C ALA A 33 21.98 -16.80 22.46
N LYS A 34 22.59 -17.60 23.35
CA LYS A 34 24.04 -17.58 23.61
C LYS A 34 24.83 -18.48 22.66
N GLU A 35 24.22 -19.55 22.16
CA GLU A 35 24.86 -20.46 21.22
C GLU A 35 24.77 -19.94 19.78
N ALA A 36 25.90 -19.91 19.07
CA ALA A 36 25.96 -19.39 17.71
C ALA A 36 25.17 -20.23 16.70
N ALA A 37 25.12 -21.56 16.88
CA ALA A 37 24.32 -22.49 16.08
C ALA A 37 24.11 -23.80 16.85
N LEU A 38 22.86 -24.16 17.10
CA LEU A 38 22.49 -25.44 17.69
C LEU A 38 22.60 -26.57 16.64
N PRO A 39 22.98 -27.80 17.07
CA PRO A 39 22.85 -28.99 16.24
C PRO A 39 21.41 -29.15 15.71
N ARG A 40 21.28 -29.50 14.43
CA ARG A 40 19.99 -29.68 13.76
C ARG A 40 19.06 -30.64 14.51
N GLN A 41 19.58 -31.73 15.07
CA GLN A 41 18.81 -32.70 15.86
C GLN A 41 18.11 -32.08 17.07
N ILE A 42 18.75 -31.10 17.72
CA ILE A 42 18.17 -30.39 18.87
C ILE A 42 17.06 -29.46 18.40
N ILE A 43 17.28 -28.72 17.31
CA ILE A 43 16.27 -27.85 16.70
C ILE A 43 15.04 -28.66 16.27
N GLU A 44 15.25 -29.80 15.59
CA GLU A 44 14.17 -30.69 15.18
C GLU A 44 13.39 -31.23 16.38
N ARG A 45 14.08 -31.59 17.47
CA ARG A 45 13.43 -32.03 18.71
C ARG A 45 12.59 -30.91 19.32
N LEU A 46 13.10 -29.69 19.39
CA LEU A 46 12.35 -28.53 19.90
C LEU A 46 11.09 -28.27 19.06
N LEU A 47 11.21 -28.28 17.73
CA LEU A 47 10.09 -28.04 16.80
C LEU A 47 9.09 -29.21 16.72
N THR A 48 9.43 -30.39 17.23
CA THR A 48 8.54 -31.57 17.23
C THR A 48 7.89 -31.85 18.58
N THR A 49 8.31 -31.16 19.65
CA THR A 49 7.85 -31.40 21.04
C THR A 49 6.52 -30.70 21.36
N ASP A 50 5.48 -31.47 21.66
CA ASP A 50 4.11 -31.02 21.96
C ASP A 50 4.05 -30.02 23.11
N GLN A 51 4.78 -30.29 24.20
CA GLN A 51 4.76 -29.49 25.42
C GLN A 51 5.22 -28.04 25.17
N LEU A 52 6.08 -27.82 24.17
CA LEU A 52 6.51 -26.48 23.80
C LEU A 52 5.37 -25.71 23.12
N TYR A 53 4.64 -26.35 22.21
CA TYR A 53 3.46 -25.74 21.56
C TYR A 53 2.31 -25.52 22.53
N ASP A 54 2.13 -26.40 23.52
CA ASP A 54 1.12 -26.21 24.56
C ASP A 54 1.33 -24.90 25.35
N CYS A 55 2.58 -24.49 25.55
CA CYS A 55 2.94 -23.22 26.19
C CYS A 55 2.67 -21.99 25.31
N ALA A 56 2.42 -22.17 24.01
CA ALA A 56 2.09 -21.10 23.08
C ALA A 56 0.58 -20.81 23.00
N ASN A 57 -0.26 -21.49 23.78
CA ASN A 57 -1.70 -21.20 23.82
C ASN A 57 -1.98 -19.94 24.65
N PRO A 58 -2.69 -18.94 24.11
CA PRO A 58 -3.12 -17.80 24.90
C PRO A 58 -4.04 -18.25 26.04
N ALA A 59 -3.96 -17.58 27.20
CA ALA A 59 -4.89 -17.80 28.30
C ALA A 59 -6.33 -17.54 27.82
N ALA A 60 -7.26 -18.41 28.21
CA ALA A 60 -8.67 -18.30 27.79
C ALA A 60 -9.35 -17.02 28.32
N ASP A 61 -8.84 -16.45 29.41
CA ASP A 61 -9.43 -15.28 30.07
C ASP A 61 -8.69 -13.99 29.70
N SER A 62 -9.36 -13.12 28.93
CA SER A 62 -8.85 -11.82 28.45
C SER A 62 -8.56 -10.79 29.55
N HIS A 63 -8.83 -11.10 30.81
CA HIS A 63 -8.56 -10.23 31.97
C HIS A 63 -7.28 -10.55 32.73
N VAL A 64 -6.57 -11.63 32.36
CA VAL A 64 -5.28 -11.97 32.96
C VAL A 64 -4.18 -11.19 32.23
N PRO A 65 -3.21 -10.56 32.93
CA PRO A 65 -2.06 -9.93 32.29
C PRO A 65 -1.37 -10.93 31.36
N LYS A 66 -0.85 -10.43 30.22
CA LYS A 66 -0.14 -11.20 29.18
C LYS A 66 0.65 -12.34 29.82
N ASP A 67 0.31 -13.57 29.46
CA ASP A 67 1.01 -14.75 29.95
C ASP A 67 2.44 -14.72 29.40
N GLN A 68 3.39 -14.34 30.25
CA GLN A 68 4.81 -14.26 29.90
C GLN A 68 5.33 -15.57 29.32
N ALA A 69 4.76 -16.73 29.70
CA ALA A 69 5.17 -18.00 29.15
C ALA A 69 4.87 -18.11 27.65
N VAL A 70 3.77 -17.52 27.17
CA VAL A 70 3.42 -17.50 25.74
C VAL A 70 4.43 -16.68 24.96
N ASP A 71 4.74 -15.46 25.43
CA ASP A 71 5.70 -14.57 24.77
C ASP A 71 7.10 -15.21 24.68
N VAL A 72 7.59 -15.79 25.79
CA VAL A 72 8.90 -16.49 25.81
C VAL A 72 8.89 -17.74 24.93
N THR A 73 7.76 -18.46 24.85
CA THR A 73 7.62 -19.62 23.96
C THR A 73 7.70 -19.21 22.49
N LEU A 74 7.01 -18.13 22.10
CA LEU A 74 7.06 -17.61 20.74
C LEU A 74 8.49 -17.17 20.38
N GLU A 75 9.19 -16.50 21.28
CA GLU A 75 10.59 -16.09 21.08
C GLU A 75 11.51 -17.31 20.89
N LEU A 76 11.39 -18.32 21.76
CA LEU A 76 12.17 -19.56 21.65
C LEU A 76 11.92 -20.29 20.32
N LEU A 77 10.66 -20.41 19.90
CA LEU A 77 10.30 -20.98 18.60
C LEU A 77 10.84 -20.13 17.44
N CYS A 78 10.93 -18.81 17.60
CA CYS A 78 11.48 -17.90 16.59
C CYS A 78 12.96 -18.19 16.36
N HIS A 79 13.72 -18.31 17.46
CA HIS A 79 15.12 -18.67 17.40
C HIS A 79 15.34 -20.05 16.75
N CYS A 80 14.48 -21.03 17.08
CA CYS A 80 14.53 -22.35 16.43
C CYS A 80 14.33 -22.25 14.91
N LEU A 81 13.34 -21.48 14.46
CA LEU A 81 13.04 -21.29 13.03
C LEU A 81 14.12 -20.51 12.28
N ASP A 82 14.75 -19.51 12.92
CA ASP A 82 15.82 -18.73 12.32
C ASP A 82 17.08 -19.60 12.10
N GLN A 83 17.39 -20.48 13.05
CA GLN A 83 18.51 -21.43 12.98
C GLN A 83 18.21 -22.65 12.09
N LEU A 84 16.94 -23.02 11.90
CA LEU A 84 16.57 -24.09 10.98
C LEU A 84 17.02 -23.74 9.55
N ALA A 85 17.85 -24.62 8.97
CA ALA A 85 18.15 -24.59 7.55
C ALA A 85 16.91 -25.07 6.77
N MET A 86 15.98 -24.14 6.51
CA MET A 86 14.78 -24.42 5.71
C MET A 86 15.15 -24.60 4.24
N ASP A 87 15.55 -25.82 3.90
CA ASP A 87 15.60 -26.28 2.52
C ASP A 87 14.21 -26.78 2.11
N THR A 88 13.67 -26.22 1.04
CA THR A 88 12.35 -26.60 0.51
C THR A 88 12.36 -27.96 -0.17
N ALA A 89 13.53 -28.50 -0.53
CA ALA A 89 13.71 -29.88 -0.98
C ALA A 89 13.69 -30.90 0.17
N ASP A 90 13.80 -30.46 1.42
CA ASP A 90 13.84 -31.35 2.58
C ASP A 90 12.48 -31.98 2.85
N GLU A 91 12.41 -33.32 2.73
CA GLU A 91 11.18 -34.10 2.95
C GLU A 91 10.60 -33.93 4.35
N GLN A 92 11.45 -33.60 5.34
CA GLN A 92 11.04 -33.42 6.72
C GLN A 92 10.55 -32.00 7.02
N LEU A 93 10.80 -31.02 6.15
CA LEU A 93 10.44 -29.62 6.40
C LEU A 93 8.94 -29.48 6.70
N SER A 94 8.08 -30.10 5.89
CA SER A 94 6.63 -30.04 6.13
C SER A 94 6.22 -30.63 7.47
N SER A 95 6.88 -31.70 7.93
CA SER A 95 6.60 -32.28 9.25
C SER A 95 7.07 -31.40 10.40
N LEU A 96 8.24 -30.76 10.25
CA LEU A 96 8.79 -29.85 11.25
C LEU A 96 7.94 -28.58 11.40
N LEU A 97 7.40 -28.07 10.31
CA LEU A 97 6.57 -26.85 10.34
C LEU A 97 5.10 -27.11 10.66
N ARG A 98 4.62 -28.36 10.51
CA ARG A 98 3.20 -28.72 10.66
C ARG A 98 2.60 -28.20 11.96
N ARG A 99 3.21 -28.49 13.12
CA ARG A 99 2.69 -28.09 14.43
C ARG A 99 2.54 -26.57 14.55
N GLY A 100 3.51 -25.83 14.05
CA GLY A 100 3.46 -24.37 14.04
C GLY A 100 2.41 -23.81 13.10
N LEU A 101 2.28 -24.36 11.89
CA LEU A 101 1.32 -23.92 10.87
C LEU A 101 -0.13 -24.32 11.19
N THR A 102 -0.36 -25.41 11.93
CA THR A 102 -1.72 -25.84 12.32
C THR A 102 -2.09 -25.41 13.74
N HIS A 103 -1.28 -24.55 14.37
CA HIS A 103 -1.50 -24.15 15.75
C HIS A 103 -2.72 -23.24 15.90
N SER A 104 -3.35 -23.27 17.09
CA SER A 104 -4.49 -22.41 17.45
C SER A 104 -4.10 -20.93 17.53
N ASN A 105 -2.91 -20.62 18.03
CA ASN A 105 -2.37 -19.26 18.19
C ASN A 105 -1.98 -18.63 16.83
N PRO A 106 -2.68 -17.58 16.36
CA PRO A 106 -2.35 -16.92 15.09
C PRO A 106 -0.97 -16.27 15.05
N ALA A 107 -0.45 -15.78 16.19
CA ALA A 107 0.87 -15.17 16.27
C ALA A 107 1.97 -16.19 15.96
N LEU A 108 1.82 -17.44 16.42
CA LEU A 108 2.75 -18.51 16.11
C LEU A 108 2.71 -18.87 14.62
N ARG A 109 1.51 -19.03 14.04
CA ARG A 109 1.37 -19.29 12.60
C ARG A 109 2.02 -18.20 11.76
N ALA A 110 1.77 -16.93 12.10
CA ALA A 110 2.36 -15.77 11.45
C ALA A 110 3.89 -15.81 11.47
N GLN A 111 4.47 -16.15 12.62
CA GLN A 111 5.92 -16.26 12.79
C GLN A 111 6.53 -17.38 11.94
N VAL A 112 5.88 -18.55 11.89
CA VAL A 112 6.32 -19.68 11.07
C VAL A 112 6.30 -19.30 9.58
N LEU A 113 5.22 -18.65 9.13
CA LEU A 113 5.09 -18.17 7.75
C LEU A 113 6.11 -17.07 7.44
N ALA A 114 6.34 -16.12 8.34
CA ALA A 114 7.33 -15.06 8.15
C ALA A 114 8.74 -15.62 8.00
N SER A 115 9.12 -16.59 8.83
CA SER A 115 10.41 -17.26 8.73
C SER A 115 10.54 -18.03 7.42
N LEU A 116 9.52 -18.81 7.04
CA LEU A 116 9.49 -19.53 5.76
C LEU A 116 9.60 -18.57 4.56
N PHE A 117 8.84 -17.48 4.57
CA PHE A 117 8.85 -16.47 3.51
C PHE A 117 10.22 -15.80 3.37
N LYS A 118 10.84 -15.41 4.48
CA LYS A 118 12.20 -14.83 4.51
C LYS A 118 13.23 -15.75 3.87
N LYS A 119 13.14 -17.07 4.08
CA LYS A 119 14.06 -18.05 3.48
C LYS A 119 13.76 -18.27 1.99
N LEU A 120 12.49 -18.37 1.60
CA LEU A 120 12.09 -18.48 0.19
C LEU A 120 12.51 -17.26 -0.64
N LEU A 121 12.39 -16.05 -0.10
CA LEU A 121 12.89 -14.85 -0.75
C LEU A 121 14.40 -14.90 -0.98
N ARG A 122 15.18 -15.42 -0.01
CA ARG A 122 16.63 -15.62 -0.18
C ARG A 122 16.93 -16.61 -1.30
N GLN A 123 16.23 -17.74 -1.36
CA GLN A 123 16.38 -18.74 -2.43
C GLN A 123 16.03 -18.14 -3.80
N LEU A 124 14.96 -17.33 -3.88
CA LEU A 124 14.56 -16.64 -5.10
C LEU A 124 15.62 -15.66 -5.59
N THR A 125 16.22 -14.86 -4.70
CA THR A 125 17.29 -13.90 -5.04
C THR A 125 18.55 -14.61 -5.57
N VAL A 126 18.85 -15.82 -5.10
CA VAL A 126 19.98 -16.63 -5.59
C VAL A 126 19.61 -17.44 -6.84
N GLY A 127 18.34 -17.43 -7.26
CA GLY A 127 17.85 -18.17 -8.43
C GLY A 127 17.73 -19.67 -8.22
N GLN A 128 17.65 -20.12 -6.96
CA GLN A 128 17.67 -21.53 -6.56
C GLN A 128 16.42 -21.89 -5.75
N VAL A 129 15.21 -21.56 -6.23
CA VAL A 129 14.01 -22.10 -5.59
C VAL A 129 13.97 -23.60 -5.87
N LEU A 130 14.32 -24.39 -4.85
CA LEU A 130 14.41 -25.84 -4.97
C LEU A 130 13.03 -26.47 -5.15
N THR A 131 13.00 -27.65 -5.78
CA THR A 131 11.76 -28.36 -6.06
C THR A 131 11.22 -28.95 -4.76
N LEU A 132 9.96 -28.68 -4.44
CA LEU A 132 9.30 -29.27 -3.28
C LEU A 132 9.23 -30.79 -3.42
N PRO A 133 9.53 -31.59 -2.38
CA PRO A 133 9.52 -33.05 -2.45
C PRO A 133 8.11 -33.62 -2.66
N ASN A 134 7.10 -32.99 -2.04
CA ASN A 134 5.70 -33.41 -2.08
C ASN A 134 4.76 -32.18 -1.95
N ASN A 135 3.45 -32.43 -1.86
CA ASN A 135 2.44 -31.37 -1.78
C ASN A 135 2.12 -30.91 -0.34
N GLU A 136 2.70 -31.52 0.69
CA GLU A 136 2.28 -31.32 2.09
C GLU A 136 2.48 -29.87 2.55
N LEU A 137 3.61 -29.24 2.21
CA LEU A 137 3.86 -27.86 2.57
C LEU A 137 2.84 -26.91 1.91
N ILE A 138 2.53 -27.13 0.62
CA ILE A 138 1.50 -26.36 -0.09
C ILE A 138 0.15 -26.55 0.61
N PHE A 139 -0.19 -27.77 1.00
CA PHE A 139 -1.44 -28.07 1.69
C PHE A 139 -1.56 -27.33 3.02
N LEU A 140 -0.51 -27.31 3.85
CA LEU A 140 -0.52 -26.59 5.12
C LEU A 140 -0.75 -25.08 4.90
N ILE A 141 -0.12 -24.51 3.89
CA ILE A 141 -0.22 -23.07 3.61
C ILE A 141 -1.55 -22.72 2.95
N LEU A 142 -2.11 -23.59 2.10
CA LEU A 142 -3.47 -23.42 1.57
C LEU A 142 -4.54 -23.47 2.69
N ASP A 143 -4.32 -24.27 3.73
CA ASP A 143 -5.23 -24.29 4.89
C ASP A 143 -5.12 -23.02 5.74
N GLU A 144 -4.00 -22.29 5.70
CA GLU A 144 -3.92 -20.95 6.32
C GLU A 144 -4.93 -19.98 5.72
N LEU A 145 -5.24 -20.11 4.42
CA LEU A 145 -6.24 -19.26 3.75
C LEU A 145 -7.66 -19.48 4.28
N LYS A 146 -7.90 -20.55 5.05
CA LYS A 146 -9.20 -20.84 5.69
C LYS A 146 -9.32 -20.23 7.09
N GLN A 147 -8.24 -19.69 7.66
CA GLN A 147 -8.23 -19.19 9.03
C GLN A 147 -9.03 -17.89 9.16
N PRO A 148 -9.73 -17.64 10.28
CA PRO A 148 -10.50 -16.42 10.44
C PRO A 148 -9.61 -15.16 10.51
N ASP A 149 -8.38 -15.29 11.02
CA ASP A 149 -7.43 -14.20 11.12
C ASP A 149 -6.88 -13.78 9.74
N THR A 150 -6.72 -12.47 9.53
CA THR A 150 -6.22 -11.89 8.27
C THR A 150 -4.73 -11.57 8.29
N GLN A 151 -4.09 -11.51 9.46
CA GLN A 151 -2.70 -11.02 9.57
C GLN A 151 -1.72 -11.92 8.83
N SER A 152 -1.96 -13.24 8.84
CA SER A 152 -1.09 -14.25 8.21
C SER A 152 -1.43 -14.53 6.74
N THR A 153 -2.58 -14.06 6.25
CA THR A 153 -3.08 -14.42 4.91
C THR A 153 -2.17 -13.88 3.80
N SER A 154 -1.71 -12.63 3.92
CA SER A 154 -0.83 -12.01 2.91
C SER A 154 0.51 -12.73 2.80
N LEU A 155 1.07 -13.18 3.93
CA LEU A 155 2.28 -14.03 3.96
C LEU A 155 2.02 -15.38 3.27
N ALA A 156 0.90 -16.03 3.57
CA ALA A 156 0.52 -17.30 2.94
C ALA A 156 0.40 -17.15 1.41
N ILE A 157 -0.27 -16.11 0.92
CA ILE A 157 -0.40 -15.82 -0.52
C ILE A 157 0.98 -15.55 -1.14
N ASN A 158 1.83 -14.76 -0.48
CA ASN A 158 3.17 -14.46 -0.97
C ASN A 158 4.04 -15.72 -1.08
N ILE A 159 3.98 -16.62 -0.08
CA ILE A 159 4.68 -17.90 -0.11
C ILE A 159 4.13 -18.78 -1.22
N LEU A 160 2.80 -18.96 -1.30
CA LEU A 160 2.15 -19.74 -2.35
C LEU A 160 2.50 -19.21 -3.74
N SER A 161 2.62 -17.89 -3.91
CA SER A 161 3.05 -17.30 -5.18
C SER A 161 4.43 -17.81 -5.64
N ILE A 162 5.30 -18.22 -4.71
CA ILE A 162 6.65 -18.73 -4.99
C ILE A 162 6.61 -20.23 -5.26
N VAL A 163 5.91 -21.00 -4.40
CA VAL A 163 6.00 -22.47 -4.41
C VAL A 163 4.92 -23.17 -5.22
N LEU A 164 3.70 -22.60 -5.27
CA LEU A 164 2.56 -23.19 -5.97
C LEU A 164 2.80 -23.40 -7.48
N PRO A 165 3.49 -22.51 -8.21
CA PRO A 165 3.83 -22.72 -9.62
C PRO A 165 4.46 -24.08 -9.94
N GLN A 166 5.23 -24.67 -9.02
CA GLN A 166 5.90 -25.96 -9.23
C GLN A 166 4.94 -27.16 -9.28
N ARG A 167 3.75 -27.02 -8.67
CA ARG A 167 2.82 -28.13 -8.42
C ARG A 167 1.38 -27.79 -8.80
N ILE A 168 1.12 -26.66 -9.42
CA ILE A 168 -0.25 -26.18 -9.71
C ILE A 168 -1.05 -27.10 -10.64
N SER A 169 -0.36 -27.82 -11.53
CA SER A 169 -0.98 -28.82 -12.42
C SER A 169 -1.25 -30.16 -11.73
N ASN A 170 -0.84 -30.36 -10.48
CA ASN A 170 -1.13 -31.59 -9.73
C ASN A 170 -2.61 -31.64 -9.35
N ALA A 171 -3.25 -32.80 -9.58
CA ALA A 171 -4.68 -32.98 -9.36
C ALA A 171 -5.12 -32.75 -7.90
N ASP A 172 -4.32 -33.16 -6.92
CA ASP A 172 -4.65 -32.99 -5.50
C ASP A 172 -4.56 -31.52 -5.08
N VAL A 173 -3.57 -30.80 -5.63
CA VAL A 173 -3.43 -29.34 -5.46
C VAL A 173 -4.61 -28.60 -6.06
N GLN A 174 -5.01 -28.95 -7.29
CA GLN A 174 -6.20 -28.37 -7.93
C GLN A 174 -7.48 -28.68 -7.15
N ALA A 175 -7.65 -29.92 -6.66
CA ALA A 175 -8.79 -30.30 -5.84
C ALA A 175 -8.88 -29.45 -4.56
N LYS A 176 -7.74 -29.17 -3.92
CA LYS A 176 -7.69 -28.32 -2.72
C LYS A 176 -7.97 -26.85 -3.04
N LEU A 177 -7.49 -26.33 -4.18
CA LEU A 177 -7.84 -24.99 -4.66
C LEU A 177 -9.36 -24.87 -4.93
N VAL A 178 -9.96 -25.87 -5.58
CA VAL A 178 -11.41 -25.94 -5.80
C VAL A 178 -12.17 -26.03 -4.48
N GLN A 179 -11.63 -26.72 -3.46
CA GLN A 179 -12.23 -26.75 -2.13
C GLN A 179 -12.33 -25.36 -1.49
N LEU A 180 -11.33 -24.49 -1.69
CA LEU A 180 -11.38 -23.09 -1.21
C LEU A 180 -12.55 -22.32 -1.84
N LEU A 181 -12.87 -22.58 -3.11
CA LEU A 181 -14.00 -21.94 -3.80
C LEU A 181 -15.37 -22.36 -3.27
N LYS A 182 -15.45 -23.43 -2.48
CA LYS A 182 -16.69 -23.92 -1.85
C LYS A 182 -16.89 -23.41 -0.42
N GLN A 183 -15.97 -22.57 0.07
CA GLN A 183 -16.03 -22.00 1.41
C GLN A 183 -16.80 -20.67 1.40
N ASN A 184 -16.82 -20.00 2.56
CA ASN A 184 -17.40 -18.66 2.69
C ASN A 184 -16.68 -17.62 1.82
N GLU A 185 -17.32 -16.47 1.63
CA GLU A 185 -16.85 -15.35 0.80
C GLU A 185 -15.43 -14.88 1.13
N ILE A 186 -15.06 -14.82 2.41
CA ILE A 186 -13.72 -14.39 2.82
C ILE A 186 -12.67 -15.34 2.25
N VAL A 187 -12.89 -16.65 2.37
CA VAL A 187 -11.97 -17.67 1.87
C VAL A 187 -11.95 -17.68 0.33
N ARG A 188 -13.11 -17.50 -0.32
CA ARG A 188 -13.18 -17.37 -1.79
C ARG A 188 -12.37 -16.17 -2.28
N CYS A 189 -12.53 -14.99 -1.66
CA CYS A 189 -11.76 -13.79 -1.98
C CYS A 189 -10.25 -14.00 -1.87
N ARG A 190 -9.77 -14.75 -0.87
CA ARG A 190 -8.36 -15.11 -0.73
C ARG A 190 -7.87 -16.04 -1.85
N ALA A 191 -8.71 -16.96 -2.29
CA ALA A 191 -8.41 -17.79 -3.45
C ALA A 191 -8.34 -16.95 -4.74
N TYR A 192 -9.24 -15.98 -4.91
CA TYR A 192 -9.21 -15.04 -6.05
C TYR A 192 -7.94 -14.18 -6.03
N GLU A 193 -7.56 -13.64 -4.87
CA GLU A 193 -6.32 -12.88 -4.69
C GLU A 193 -5.10 -13.71 -5.08
N LEU A 194 -5.00 -14.95 -4.58
CA LEU A 194 -3.92 -15.86 -4.95
C LEU A 194 -3.87 -16.11 -6.46
N ALA A 195 -5.03 -16.36 -7.09
CA ALA A 195 -5.11 -16.58 -8.52
C ALA A 195 -4.65 -15.36 -9.33
N VAL A 196 -5.03 -14.15 -8.93
CA VAL A 196 -4.58 -12.91 -9.58
C VAL A 196 -3.07 -12.74 -9.44
N VAL A 197 -2.52 -12.97 -8.23
CA VAL A 197 -1.07 -12.87 -7.98
C VAL A 197 -0.30 -13.85 -8.87
N LEU A 198 -0.80 -15.07 -9.07
CA LEU A 198 -0.18 -16.06 -9.96
C LEU A 198 -0.34 -15.69 -11.43
N ALA A 199 -1.55 -15.33 -11.86
CA ALA A 199 -1.87 -14.97 -13.24
C ALA A 199 -1.06 -13.75 -13.72
N LYS A 200 -0.76 -12.81 -12.83
CA LYS A 200 0.09 -11.65 -13.13
C LYS A 200 1.53 -12.05 -13.49
N LYS A 201 2.05 -13.18 -13.01
CA LYS A 201 3.45 -13.58 -13.26
C LYS A 201 3.68 -14.10 -14.69
N SER A 202 2.74 -14.84 -15.26
CA SER A 202 2.88 -15.37 -16.63
C SER A 202 1.54 -15.82 -17.22
N ALA A 203 1.50 -15.89 -18.57
CA ALA A 203 0.34 -16.41 -19.28
C ALA A 203 0.05 -17.89 -19.00
N THR A 204 1.09 -18.69 -18.72
CA THR A 204 0.95 -20.09 -18.33
C THR A 204 0.23 -20.21 -16.99
N LEU A 205 0.70 -19.48 -15.96
CA LEU A 205 0.07 -19.51 -14.66
C LEU A 205 -1.36 -18.95 -14.68
N LEU A 206 -1.64 -17.96 -15.54
CA LEU A 206 -3.00 -17.49 -15.78
C LEU A 206 -3.89 -18.63 -16.30
N SER A 207 -3.38 -19.44 -17.23
CA SER A 207 -4.11 -20.59 -17.76
C SER A 207 -4.37 -21.63 -16.67
N ASP A 208 -3.38 -21.89 -15.80
CA ASP A 208 -3.49 -22.86 -14.71
C ASP A 208 -4.50 -22.44 -13.62
N VAL A 209 -4.72 -21.14 -13.40
CA VAL A 209 -5.68 -20.61 -12.41
C VAL A 209 -6.97 -20.08 -13.01
N THR A 210 -7.19 -20.28 -14.31
CA THR A 210 -8.35 -19.73 -15.02
C THR A 210 -9.67 -20.14 -14.37
N PHE A 211 -9.79 -21.38 -13.85
CA PHE A 211 -10.99 -21.84 -13.16
C PHE A 211 -11.33 -21.03 -11.90
N ILE A 212 -10.32 -20.49 -11.19
CA ILE A 212 -10.51 -19.62 -10.02
C ILE A 212 -10.91 -18.22 -10.48
N LEU A 213 -10.27 -17.71 -11.52
CA LEU A 213 -10.58 -16.40 -12.06
C LEU A 213 -11.99 -16.36 -12.67
N ASP A 214 -12.41 -17.42 -13.35
CA ASP A 214 -13.77 -17.56 -13.89
C ASP A 214 -14.81 -17.60 -12.75
N ALA A 215 -14.50 -18.28 -11.64
CA ALA A 215 -15.32 -18.21 -10.43
C ALA A 215 -15.40 -16.78 -9.86
N ALA A 216 -14.28 -16.05 -9.81
CA ALA A 216 -14.29 -14.65 -9.38
C ALA A 216 -15.18 -13.78 -10.29
N LEU A 217 -15.11 -13.97 -11.61
CA LEU A 217 -15.95 -13.23 -12.55
C LEU A 217 -17.44 -13.53 -12.37
N SER A 218 -17.81 -14.76 -12.00
CA SER A 218 -19.21 -15.09 -11.71
C SER A 218 -19.77 -14.35 -10.49
N GLU A 219 -18.92 -13.92 -9.56
CA GLU A 219 -19.34 -13.11 -8.41
C GLU A 219 -19.68 -11.67 -8.79
N LEU A 220 -19.28 -11.19 -9.98
CA LEU A 220 -19.68 -9.87 -10.48
C LEU A 220 -21.17 -9.78 -10.81
N ASP A 221 -21.84 -10.94 -10.92
CA ASP A 221 -23.28 -11.07 -11.13
C ASP A 221 -24.06 -11.38 -9.84
N ASN A 222 -23.40 -11.38 -8.68
CA ASN A 222 -24.02 -11.59 -7.37
C ASN A 222 -24.85 -10.35 -6.95
N ASP A 223 -25.76 -10.49 -5.97
CA ASP A 223 -26.49 -9.37 -5.38
C ASP A 223 -25.68 -8.62 -4.30
N ASP A 224 -24.63 -9.25 -3.77
CA ASP A 224 -23.77 -8.64 -2.75
C ASP A 224 -22.81 -7.60 -3.36
N VAL A 225 -23.14 -6.32 -3.16
CA VAL A 225 -22.36 -5.15 -3.60
C VAL A 225 -20.94 -5.13 -3.01
N LEU A 226 -20.74 -5.60 -1.76
CA LEU A 226 -19.44 -5.64 -1.12
C LEU A 226 -18.54 -6.73 -1.72
N LEU A 227 -19.13 -7.89 -2.03
CA LEU A 227 -18.42 -8.97 -2.71
C LEU A 227 -18.02 -8.53 -4.13
N GLN A 228 -18.94 -7.95 -4.88
CA GLN A 228 -18.64 -7.40 -6.21
C GLN A 228 -17.52 -6.34 -6.14
N ALA A 229 -17.59 -5.42 -5.18
CA ALA A 229 -16.56 -4.40 -4.98
C ALA A 229 -15.19 -5.02 -4.67
N SER A 230 -15.16 -6.04 -3.81
CA SER A 230 -13.95 -6.77 -3.44
C SER A 230 -13.34 -7.47 -4.67
N VAL A 231 -14.17 -8.17 -5.45
CA VAL A 231 -13.73 -8.84 -6.68
C VAL A 231 -13.18 -7.85 -7.70
N MET A 232 -13.85 -6.73 -7.93
CA MET A 232 -13.34 -5.68 -8.82
C MET A 232 -11.96 -5.20 -8.36
N GLU A 233 -11.77 -4.93 -7.07
CA GLU A 233 -10.46 -4.51 -6.53
C GLU A 233 -9.38 -5.58 -6.75
N LEU A 234 -9.72 -6.86 -6.56
CA LEU A 234 -8.80 -7.97 -6.78
C LEU A 234 -8.43 -8.15 -8.25
N LEU A 235 -9.30 -7.84 -9.20
CA LEU A 235 -9.04 -8.06 -10.63
C LEU A 235 -8.12 -7.01 -11.27
N VAL A 236 -7.99 -5.82 -10.68
CA VAL A 236 -7.19 -4.70 -11.22
C VAL A 236 -5.78 -5.11 -11.67
N PRO A 237 -4.97 -5.86 -10.88
CA PRO A 237 -3.60 -6.19 -11.23
C PRO A 237 -3.47 -7.05 -12.50
N LEU A 238 -4.53 -7.70 -12.97
CA LEU A 238 -4.52 -8.43 -14.25
C LEU A 238 -4.31 -7.48 -15.43
N ALA A 239 -4.83 -6.26 -15.36
CA ALA A 239 -4.71 -5.27 -16.43
C ALA A 239 -3.30 -4.67 -16.56
N GLU A 240 -2.42 -4.92 -15.59
CA GLU A 240 -1.01 -4.53 -15.65
C GLU A 240 -0.22 -5.33 -16.69
N GLN A 241 -0.73 -6.50 -17.10
CA GLN A 241 -0.05 -7.40 -18.02
C GLN A 241 -0.91 -7.65 -19.26
N ASN A 242 -0.30 -7.71 -20.44
CA ASN A 242 -1.01 -7.89 -21.70
C ASN A 242 -1.85 -9.18 -21.76
N HIS A 243 -1.34 -10.29 -21.19
CA HIS A 243 -2.08 -11.55 -21.14
C HIS A 243 -3.28 -11.48 -20.18
N GLY A 244 -3.14 -10.76 -19.06
CA GLY A 244 -4.25 -10.53 -18.12
C GLY A 244 -5.32 -9.60 -18.70
N LEU A 245 -4.92 -8.54 -19.41
CA LEU A 245 -5.85 -7.69 -20.15
C LEU A 245 -6.59 -8.50 -21.23
N SER A 246 -5.88 -9.29 -22.03
CA SER A 246 -6.47 -10.16 -23.06
C SER A 246 -7.49 -11.14 -22.46
N TYR A 247 -7.20 -11.68 -21.27
CA TYR A 247 -8.12 -12.53 -20.53
C TYR A 247 -9.42 -11.77 -20.18
N MET A 248 -9.30 -10.57 -19.63
CA MET A 248 -10.45 -9.73 -19.26
C MET A 248 -11.29 -9.33 -20.47
N GLU A 249 -10.65 -9.03 -21.61
CA GLU A 249 -11.34 -8.65 -22.85
C GLU A 249 -12.14 -9.81 -23.45
N ARG A 250 -11.56 -11.02 -23.53
CA ARG A 250 -12.26 -12.19 -24.05
C ARG A 250 -13.51 -12.54 -23.23
N ARG A 251 -13.50 -12.22 -21.93
CA ARG A 251 -14.61 -12.41 -21.00
C ARG A 251 -15.49 -11.15 -20.85
N ARG A 252 -15.19 -10.10 -21.61
CA ARG A 252 -15.95 -8.83 -21.63
C ARG A 252 -16.12 -8.21 -20.25
N VAL A 253 -15.16 -8.40 -19.36
CA VAL A 253 -15.24 -7.96 -17.95
C VAL A 253 -15.49 -6.46 -17.86
N LEU A 254 -14.73 -5.68 -18.65
CA LEU A 254 -14.88 -4.23 -18.69
C LEU A 254 -16.25 -3.79 -19.23
N ASP A 255 -16.76 -4.44 -20.29
CA ASP A 255 -18.08 -4.14 -20.85
C ASP A 255 -19.19 -4.43 -19.83
N ILE A 256 -19.12 -5.59 -19.17
CA ILE A 256 -20.11 -6.03 -18.17
C ILE A 256 -20.17 -5.02 -17.02
N ILE A 257 -19.02 -4.62 -16.48
CA ILE A 257 -18.95 -3.66 -15.38
C ILE A 257 -19.42 -2.26 -15.86
N SER A 258 -18.99 -1.81 -17.04
CA SER A 258 -19.41 -0.51 -17.57
C SER A 258 -20.91 -0.45 -17.86
N TYR A 259 -21.51 -1.55 -18.29
CA TYR A 259 -22.94 -1.62 -18.59
C TYR A 259 -23.81 -1.37 -17.36
N ARG A 260 -23.36 -1.78 -16.16
CA ARG A 260 -24.06 -1.51 -14.89
C ARG A 260 -24.19 -0.02 -14.59
N VAL A 261 -23.15 0.78 -14.87
CA VAL A 261 -23.21 2.24 -14.71
C VAL A 261 -24.26 2.88 -15.62
N GLN A 262 -24.47 2.32 -16.80
CA GLN A 262 -25.45 2.84 -17.76
C GLN A 262 -26.90 2.53 -17.35
N ARG A 263 -27.12 1.56 -16.47
CA ARG A 263 -28.45 1.11 -16.02
C ARG A 263 -28.79 1.51 -14.59
N VAL A 264 -28.03 2.41 -13.97
CA VAL A 264 -28.29 2.87 -12.60
C VAL A 264 -29.72 3.43 -12.44
N GLU A 265 -30.29 4.02 -13.50
CA GLU A 265 -31.69 4.49 -13.49
C GLU A 265 -32.71 3.33 -13.46
N GLU A 266 -32.39 2.20 -14.08
CA GLU A 266 -33.24 1.01 -14.12
C GLU A 266 -33.07 0.12 -12.88
N HIS A 267 -31.87 0.11 -12.30
CA HIS A 267 -31.50 -0.65 -11.10
C HIS A 267 -30.86 0.28 -10.07
N PRO A 268 -31.66 0.96 -9.22
CA PRO A 268 -31.14 1.95 -8.27
C PRO A 268 -30.08 1.41 -7.31
N LEU A 269 -30.06 0.10 -7.03
CA LEU A 269 -29.02 -0.54 -6.22
C LEU A 269 -27.65 -0.52 -6.88
N ASP A 270 -27.58 -0.47 -8.22
CA ASP A 270 -26.31 -0.32 -8.95
C ASP A 270 -25.64 1.04 -8.65
N ALA A 271 -26.39 2.03 -8.15
CA ALA A 271 -25.80 3.29 -7.69
C ALA A 271 -24.74 3.07 -6.58
N LEU A 272 -24.91 2.04 -5.74
CA LEU A 272 -23.97 1.70 -4.68
C LEU A 272 -22.64 1.15 -5.22
N LEU A 273 -22.64 0.59 -6.44
CA LEU A 273 -21.45 0.08 -7.12
C LEU A 273 -20.65 1.17 -7.81
N VAL A 274 -21.27 2.32 -8.14
CA VAL A 274 -20.63 3.39 -8.93
C VAL A 274 -19.25 3.80 -8.38
N PRO A 275 -19.05 4.02 -7.06
CA PRO A 275 -17.72 4.30 -6.52
C PRO A 275 -16.70 3.19 -6.79
N SER A 276 -17.07 1.93 -6.60
CA SER A 276 -16.21 0.77 -6.84
C SER A 276 -15.87 0.61 -8.32
N ILE A 277 -16.84 0.86 -9.20
CA ILE A 277 -16.64 0.84 -10.65
C ILE A 277 -15.71 1.97 -11.08
N MET A 278 -15.92 3.21 -10.60
CA MET A 278 -15.01 4.33 -10.87
C MET A 278 -13.58 4.00 -10.44
N LYS A 279 -13.40 3.50 -9.21
CA LYS A 279 -12.10 3.09 -8.67
C LYS A 279 -11.45 2.00 -9.54
N PHE A 280 -12.21 1.01 -9.99
CA PHE A 280 -11.74 -0.07 -10.86
C PHE A 280 -11.23 0.47 -12.20
N PHE A 281 -12.04 1.25 -12.92
CA PHE A 281 -11.64 1.84 -14.20
C PHE A 281 -10.48 2.82 -14.05
N GLY A 282 -10.48 3.65 -13.01
CA GLY A 282 -9.39 4.57 -12.70
C GLY A 282 -8.08 3.83 -12.45
N LYS A 283 -8.07 2.78 -11.63
CA LYS A 283 -6.83 2.01 -11.40
C LYS A 283 -6.31 1.35 -12.68
N ILE A 284 -7.19 0.83 -13.55
CA ILE A 284 -6.78 0.25 -14.83
C ILE A 284 -6.22 1.31 -15.78
N SER A 285 -6.77 2.53 -15.78
CA SER A 285 -6.32 3.59 -16.70
C SER A 285 -4.88 4.04 -16.49
N VAL A 286 -4.30 3.77 -15.31
CA VAL A 286 -2.87 3.99 -15.06
C VAL A 286 -2.01 3.20 -16.04
N TYR A 287 -2.44 1.99 -16.39
CA TYR A 287 -1.72 1.08 -17.29
C TYR A 287 -2.27 1.11 -18.72
N GLN A 288 -3.58 1.33 -18.87
CA GLN A 288 -4.30 1.25 -20.15
C GLN A 288 -5.12 2.53 -20.45
N PRO A 289 -4.50 3.73 -20.49
CA PRO A 289 -5.23 4.99 -20.57
C PRO A 289 -6.07 5.09 -21.86
N LEU A 290 -5.55 4.64 -23.01
CA LEU A 290 -6.29 4.65 -24.28
C LEU A 290 -7.55 3.79 -24.23
N LYS A 291 -7.44 2.58 -23.66
CA LYS A 291 -8.56 1.66 -23.55
C LYS A 291 -9.67 2.23 -22.67
N ILE A 292 -9.29 2.85 -21.54
CA ILE A 292 -10.26 3.37 -20.57
C ILE A 292 -10.87 4.69 -21.04
N ILE A 293 -10.04 5.68 -21.38
CA ILE A 293 -10.50 7.03 -21.75
C ILE A 293 -11.21 7.01 -23.11
N GLY A 294 -10.68 6.26 -24.08
CA GLY A 294 -11.26 6.15 -25.42
C GLY A 294 -12.41 5.14 -25.51
N GLY A 295 -12.41 4.08 -24.68
CA GLY A 295 -13.37 2.99 -24.79
C GLY A 295 -14.63 3.15 -23.95
N TYR A 296 -14.60 3.93 -22.86
CA TYR A 296 -15.72 4.00 -21.90
C TYR A 296 -16.14 5.44 -21.57
N PRO A 297 -16.57 6.23 -22.57
CA PRO A 297 -16.91 7.65 -22.37
C PRO A 297 -18.07 7.88 -21.39
N HIS A 298 -19.04 6.97 -21.31
CA HIS A 298 -20.15 7.05 -20.34
C HIS A 298 -19.66 6.97 -18.90
N MET A 299 -18.65 6.14 -18.63
CA MET A 299 -18.04 6.07 -17.31
C MET A 299 -17.36 7.41 -16.99
N LEU A 300 -16.62 7.99 -17.93
CA LEU A 300 -16.00 9.30 -17.72
C LEU A 300 -17.05 10.41 -17.53
N ALA A 301 -18.17 10.37 -18.24
CA ALA A 301 -19.26 11.31 -18.03
C ALA A 301 -19.82 11.22 -16.61
N CYS A 302 -20.04 10.00 -16.09
CA CYS A 302 -20.46 9.79 -14.70
C CYS A 302 -19.42 10.29 -13.70
N LEU A 303 -18.12 10.01 -13.92
CA LEU A 303 -17.04 10.57 -13.11
C LEU A 303 -17.12 12.10 -13.07
N PHE A 304 -17.23 12.76 -14.23
CA PHE A 304 -17.31 14.20 -14.28
C PHE A 304 -18.55 14.74 -13.57
N MET A 305 -19.70 14.05 -13.64
CA MET A 305 -20.88 14.42 -12.84
C MET A 305 -20.59 14.36 -11.34
N GLN A 306 -19.90 13.31 -10.86
CA GLN A 306 -19.54 13.19 -9.44
C GLN A 306 -18.56 14.28 -9.00
N LEU A 307 -17.59 14.66 -9.84
CA LEU A 307 -16.66 15.76 -9.56
C LEU A 307 -17.36 17.12 -9.46
N GLN A 308 -18.51 17.29 -10.10
CA GLN A 308 -19.34 18.50 -10.01
C GLN A 308 -20.22 18.54 -8.76
N SER A 309 -20.46 17.39 -8.12
CA SER A 309 -21.25 17.30 -6.90
C SER A 309 -20.55 17.97 -5.70
N GLU A 310 -21.31 18.18 -4.63
CA GLU A 310 -20.79 18.58 -3.32
C GLU A 310 -20.95 17.43 -2.31
N ASP A 311 -21.17 16.21 -2.79
CA ASP A 311 -21.29 15.01 -1.97
C ASP A 311 -19.89 14.53 -1.51
N GLU A 312 -19.53 14.90 -0.29
CA GLU A 312 -18.25 14.56 0.32
C GLU A 312 -18.02 13.05 0.50
N SER A 313 -19.06 12.21 0.37
CA SER A 313 -18.93 10.75 0.47
C SER A 313 -18.33 10.11 -0.80
N ILE A 314 -18.71 10.61 -1.98
CA ILE A 314 -18.28 10.07 -3.29
C ILE A 314 -17.10 10.86 -3.89
N LEU A 315 -16.99 12.14 -3.55
CA LEU A 315 -15.95 13.03 -4.09
C LEU A 315 -14.52 12.48 -3.94
N PRO A 316 -14.08 11.91 -2.81
CA PRO A 316 -12.73 11.34 -2.68
C PRO A 316 -12.42 10.31 -3.78
N THR A 317 -13.35 9.37 -4.00
CA THR A 317 -13.21 8.32 -5.02
C THR A 317 -13.17 8.92 -6.42
N ALA A 318 -14.00 9.93 -6.70
CA ALA A 318 -13.99 10.63 -7.97
C ALA A 318 -12.65 11.37 -8.20
N MET A 319 -12.14 12.08 -7.20
CA MET A 319 -10.85 12.79 -7.27
C MET A 319 -9.69 11.83 -7.54
N ASP A 320 -9.66 10.69 -6.84
CA ASP A 320 -8.63 9.66 -7.05
C ASP A 320 -8.71 9.03 -8.43
N THR A 321 -9.93 8.81 -8.91
CA THR A 321 -10.17 8.26 -10.25
C THR A 321 -9.66 9.22 -11.31
N LEU A 322 -9.95 10.52 -11.20
CA LEU A 322 -9.41 11.52 -12.11
C LEU A 322 -7.88 11.58 -12.05
N ALA A 323 -7.31 11.53 -10.84
CA ALA A 323 -5.86 11.51 -10.66
C ALA A 323 -5.25 10.32 -11.42
N ASN A 324 -5.78 9.12 -11.23
CA ASN A 324 -5.31 7.92 -11.93
C ASN A 324 -5.43 8.01 -13.47
N LEU A 325 -6.51 8.63 -13.98
CA LEU A 325 -6.68 8.86 -15.43
C LEU A 325 -5.63 9.83 -15.98
N ALA A 326 -5.19 10.80 -15.19
CA ALA A 326 -4.25 11.85 -15.60
C ALA A 326 -2.80 11.61 -15.13
N THR A 327 -2.51 10.52 -14.40
CA THR A 327 -1.16 10.23 -13.88
C THR A 327 -0.11 10.14 -15.01
N THR A 328 -0.46 9.55 -16.15
CA THR A 328 0.47 9.36 -17.28
C THR A 328 0.38 10.51 -18.29
N PRO A 329 1.47 10.84 -19.02
CA PRO A 329 1.43 11.81 -20.12
C PRO A 329 0.36 11.47 -21.17
N GLN A 330 0.25 10.19 -21.55
CA GLN A 330 -0.76 9.72 -22.49
C GLN A 330 -2.18 9.95 -21.96
N GLY A 331 -2.43 9.69 -20.67
CA GLY A 331 -3.71 9.96 -20.04
C GLY A 331 -4.09 11.44 -20.08
N LYS A 332 -3.12 12.34 -19.82
CA LYS A 332 -3.34 13.78 -19.94
C LYS A 332 -3.73 14.22 -21.36
N ILE A 333 -3.01 13.73 -22.37
CA ILE A 333 -3.30 14.02 -23.78
C ILE A 333 -4.70 13.55 -24.15
N LEU A 334 -5.07 12.32 -23.79
CA LEU A 334 -6.38 11.75 -24.13
C LEU A 334 -7.54 12.48 -23.42
N LEU A 335 -7.37 12.83 -22.14
CA LEU A 335 -8.35 13.63 -21.41
C LEU A 335 -8.51 15.02 -22.04
N ASN A 336 -7.42 15.67 -22.43
CA ASN A 336 -7.48 16.95 -23.11
C ASN A 336 -8.12 16.84 -24.50
N MET A 337 -7.80 15.78 -25.25
CA MET A 337 -8.30 15.56 -26.61
C MET A 337 -9.81 15.28 -26.64
N HIS A 338 -10.31 14.45 -25.72
CA HIS A 338 -11.70 13.97 -25.76
C HIS A 338 -12.62 14.66 -24.75
N PHE A 339 -12.07 15.24 -23.68
CA PHE A 339 -12.84 15.75 -22.52
C PHE A 339 -12.36 17.12 -22.03
N SER A 340 -11.71 17.95 -22.87
CA SER A 340 -11.21 19.29 -22.49
C SER A 340 -12.23 20.13 -21.71
N GLY A 341 -13.45 20.30 -22.25
CA GLY A 341 -14.49 21.10 -21.59
C GLY A 341 -14.92 20.55 -20.23
N ALA A 342 -14.98 19.23 -20.08
CA ALA A 342 -15.31 18.58 -18.81
C ALA A 342 -14.17 18.68 -17.79
N MET A 343 -12.93 18.63 -18.26
CA MET A 343 -11.73 18.87 -17.45
C MET A 343 -11.70 20.30 -16.93
N GLU A 344 -11.83 21.30 -17.81
CA GLU A 344 -11.84 22.71 -17.39
C GLU A 344 -12.95 23.01 -16.38
N LYS A 345 -14.15 22.47 -16.60
CA LYS A 345 -15.27 22.59 -15.65
C LYS A 345 -14.96 21.93 -14.31
N SER A 346 -14.30 20.77 -14.31
CA SER A 346 -13.88 20.06 -13.09
C SER A 346 -12.83 20.85 -12.30
N PHE A 347 -11.82 21.40 -12.97
CA PHE A 347 -10.79 22.22 -12.31
C PHE A 347 -11.37 23.52 -11.75
N LYS A 348 -12.28 24.19 -12.47
CA LYS A 348 -13.03 25.34 -11.93
C LYS A 348 -13.83 24.97 -10.68
N LYS A 349 -14.48 23.80 -10.68
CA LYS A 349 -15.20 23.29 -9.51
C LYS A 349 -14.25 22.97 -8.36
N TYR A 350 -13.06 22.42 -8.62
CA TYR A 350 -12.03 22.22 -7.60
C TYR A 350 -11.66 23.54 -6.91
N GLY A 351 -11.48 24.63 -7.67
CA GLY A 351 -11.24 25.96 -7.11
C GLY A 351 -12.41 26.48 -6.25
N SER A 352 -13.65 26.09 -6.54
CA SER A 352 -14.80 26.36 -5.66
C SER A 352 -14.78 25.49 -4.41
N HIS A 353 -14.38 24.22 -4.52
CA HIS A 353 -14.36 23.25 -3.43
C HIS A 353 -13.36 23.61 -2.33
N THR A 354 -12.23 24.23 -2.69
CA THR A 354 -11.25 24.73 -1.70
C THR A 354 -11.83 25.79 -0.75
N LYS A 355 -12.91 26.46 -1.14
CA LYS A 355 -13.60 27.46 -0.32
C LYS A 355 -14.75 26.88 0.50
N LYS A 356 -15.47 25.89 -0.05
CA LYS A 356 -16.77 25.43 0.49
C LYS A 356 -16.72 24.16 1.34
N LEU A 357 -15.89 23.19 0.97
CA LEU A 357 -15.96 21.83 1.54
C LEU A 357 -15.17 21.69 2.84
N SER A 358 -15.27 20.55 3.51
CA SER A 358 -14.53 20.24 4.73
C SER A 358 -13.01 20.15 4.51
N ALA A 359 -12.23 20.36 5.58
CA ALA A 359 -10.76 20.34 5.51
C ALA A 359 -10.20 18.99 4.99
N HIS A 360 -10.83 17.88 5.34
CA HIS A 360 -10.45 16.54 4.84
C HIS A 360 -10.62 16.43 3.32
N ILE A 361 -11.72 16.95 2.76
CA ILE A 361 -11.94 16.93 1.31
C ILE A 361 -10.97 17.87 0.60
N LYS A 362 -10.69 19.06 1.15
CA LYS A 362 -9.65 19.95 0.61
C LYS A 362 -8.28 19.28 0.56
N LYS A 363 -7.90 18.56 1.62
CA LYS A 363 -6.66 17.77 1.66
C LYS A 363 -6.64 16.71 0.55
N ARG A 364 -7.74 15.95 0.38
CA ARG A 364 -7.84 14.91 -0.67
C ARG A 364 -7.75 15.52 -2.07
N LEU A 365 -8.40 16.65 -2.30
CA LEU A 365 -8.32 17.41 -3.55
C LEU A 365 -6.89 17.81 -3.87
N LEU A 366 -6.16 18.42 -2.92
CA LEU A 366 -4.78 18.82 -3.13
C LEU A 366 -3.87 17.63 -3.42
N ASN A 367 -4.04 16.52 -2.70
CA ASN A 367 -3.30 15.28 -2.97
C ASN A 367 -3.60 14.73 -4.37
N SER A 368 -4.85 14.84 -4.84
CA SER A 368 -5.21 14.43 -6.20
C SER A 368 -4.54 15.32 -7.25
N LEU A 369 -4.49 16.64 -7.02
CA LEU A 369 -3.76 17.56 -7.89
C LEU A 369 -2.26 17.27 -7.88
N ASP A 370 -1.68 16.97 -6.72
CA ASP A 370 -0.27 16.59 -6.59
C ASP A 370 0.07 15.41 -7.51
N VAL A 371 -0.75 14.35 -7.50
CA VAL A 371 -0.61 13.19 -8.40
C VAL A 371 -0.78 13.57 -9.88
N ILE A 372 -1.73 14.45 -10.20
CA ILE A 372 -1.97 14.90 -11.59
C ILE A 372 -0.76 15.67 -12.13
N TYR A 373 -0.17 16.57 -11.33
CA TYR A 373 0.92 17.44 -11.78
C TYR A 373 2.31 16.84 -11.60
N ASP A 374 2.48 15.78 -10.81
CA ASP A 374 3.79 15.17 -10.62
C ASP A 374 4.34 14.54 -11.91
N PHE A 375 5.66 14.58 -12.03
CA PHE A 375 6.41 13.91 -13.10
C PHE A 375 7.79 13.47 -12.60
N LYS A 376 8.24 12.32 -13.10
CA LYS A 376 9.58 11.77 -12.80
C LYS A 376 10.66 12.29 -13.75
N THR A 377 10.26 12.65 -14.97
CA THR A 377 11.13 13.19 -16.00
C THR A 377 10.51 14.47 -16.56
N PRO A 378 11.31 15.45 -16.99
CA PRO A 378 10.79 16.70 -17.55
C PRO A 378 9.75 16.43 -18.64
N PRO A 379 8.53 16.98 -18.52
CA PRO A 379 7.44 16.69 -19.44
C PRO A 379 7.65 17.38 -20.80
N ALA A 380 7.07 16.80 -21.85
CA ALA A 380 7.03 17.43 -23.18
C ALA A 380 6.22 18.74 -23.15
N THR A 381 6.50 19.65 -24.08
CA THR A 381 5.84 20.97 -24.18
C THR A 381 4.32 20.88 -24.23
N GLU A 382 3.76 19.89 -24.92
CA GLU A 382 2.30 19.66 -24.96
C GLU A 382 1.72 19.42 -23.56
N ILE A 383 2.36 18.56 -22.76
CA ILE A 383 1.94 18.26 -21.39
C ILE A 383 2.06 19.50 -20.49
N ILE A 384 3.13 20.29 -20.67
CA ILE A 384 3.32 21.56 -19.96
C ILE A 384 2.13 22.50 -20.24
N ASN A 385 1.72 22.62 -21.50
CA ASN A 385 0.60 23.48 -21.90
C ASN A 385 -0.74 22.99 -21.36
N ILE A 386 -1.00 21.67 -21.41
CA ILE A 386 -2.20 21.05 -20.83
C ILE A 386 -2.26 21.32 -19.33
N GLY A 387 -1.15 21.06 -18.61
CA GLY A 387 -1.06 21.30 -17.17
C GLY A 387 -1.30 22.76 -16.82
N LYS A 388 -0.69 23.70 -17.56
CA LYS A 388 -0.91 25.13 -17.35
C LYS A 388 -2.38 25.52 -17.52
N ASN A 389 -3.04 25.07 -18.59
CA ASN A 389 -4.46 25.38 -18.84
C ASN A 389 -5.37 24.88 -17.71
N TRP A 390 -5.16 23.64 -17.26
CA TRP A 390 -5.93 23.07 -16.15
C TRP A 390 -5.66 23.81 -14.83
N TYR A 391 -4.41 24.22 -14.58
CA TYR A 391 -4.04 24.95 -13.38
C TYR A 391 -4.74 26.31 -13.34
N GLU A 392 -4.70 27.06 -14.44
CA GLU A 392 -5.33 28.38 -14.53
C GLU A 392 -6.86 28.28 -14.36
N CYS A 393 -7.48 27.20 -14.84
CA CYS A 393 -8.89 26.90 -14.57
C CYS A 393 -9.17 26.68 -13.07
N PHE A 394 -8.27 25.99 -12.36
CA PHE A 394 -8.39 25.77 -10.92
C PHE A 394 -8.12 27.03 -10.10
N ALA A 395 -7.03 27.73 -10.40
CA ALA A 395 -6.57 28.91 -9.67
C ALA A 395 -7.41 30.17 -9.98
N GLY A 396 -8.15 30.17 -11.09
CA GLY A 396 -8.83 31.35 -11.60
C GLY A 396 -7.87 32.38 -12.21
N GLY A 397 -6.68 31.95 -12.65
CA GLY A 397 -5.64 32.82 -13.22
C GLY A 397 -4.23 32.29 -13.02
N ALA A 398 -3.23 33.11 -13.37
CA ALA A 398 -1.81 32.78 -13.33
C ALA A 398 -1.14 33.15 -11.99
N HIS A 399 -1.80 32.82 -10.87
CA HIS A 399 -1.35 33.09 -9.50
C HIS A 399 -1.53 31.85 -8.62
N ALA A 400 -0.94 31.86 -7.42
CA ALA A 400 -1.01 30.81 -6.41
C ALA A 400 -1.88 31.17 -5.19
N ASN A 401 -2.73 32.21 -5.29
CA ASN A 401 -3.57 32.72 -4.19
C ASN A 401 -4.35 31.60 -3.45
N ILE A 402 -5.03 30.71 -4.19
CA ILE A 402 -5.81 29.62 -3.59
C ILE A 402 -4.92 28.71 -2.73
N ILE A 403 -3.69 28.44 -3.18
CA ILE A 403 -2.75 27.59 -2.44
C ILE A 403 -2.25 28.33 -1.20
N MET A 404 -1.93 29.61 -1.33
CA MET A 404 -1.50 30.44 -0.20
C MET A 404 -2.59 30.56 0.88
N ASP A 405 -3.85 30.72 0.48
CA ASP A 405 -4.98 30.75 1.41
C ASP A 405 -5.08 29.46 2.22
N LEU A 406 -4.84 28.31 1.59
CA LEU A 406 -4.88 26.99 2.25
C LEU A 406 -3.69 26.78 3.18
N ILE A 407 -2.51 27.29 2.83
CA ILE A 407 -1.30 27.26 3.68
C ILE A 407 -1.51 28.09 4.96
N ASN A 408 -2.30 29.16 4.91
CA ASN A 408 -2.57 30.02 6.07
C ASN A 408 -3.69 29.50 6.99
N THR A 409 -4.24 28.32 6.73
CA THR A 409 -5.28 27.72 7.58
C THR A 409 -4.69 27.07 8.84
N PRO A 410 -5.42 26.99 9.97
CA PRO A 410 -4.94 26.40 11.22
C PRO A 410 -4.98 24.85 11.22
N PHE A 411 -4.87 24.20 10.07
CA PHE A 411 -4.97 22.75 9.91
C PHE A 411 -3.65 22.18 9.36
N PRO A 412 -2.74 21.64 10.20
CA PRO A 412 -1.40 21.22 9.78
C PRO A 412 -1.39 20.27 8.57
N ASP A 413 -2.31 19.30 8.56
CA ASP A 413 -2.51 18.36 7.45
C ASP A 413 -2.85 19.03 6.12
N LEU A 414 -3.65 20.10 6.16
CA LEU A 414 -4.05 20.86 4.98
C LEU A 414 -2.92 21.78 4.53
N GLN A 415 -2.19 22.40 5.47
CA GLN A 415 -0.99 23.19 5.17
C GLN A 415 0.07 22.34 4.46
N MET A 416 0.31 21.12 4.95
CA MET A 416 1.25 20.17 4.35
C MET A 416 0.83 19.76 2.94
N ALA A 417 -0.45 19.45 2.72
CA ALA A 417 -0.95 19.11 1.39
C ALA A 417 -0.84 20.30 0.42
N ALA A 418 -1.10 21.52 0.88
CA ALA A 418 -0.97 22.73 0.06
C ALA A 418 0.49 23.03 -0.30
N LEU A 419 1.43 22.86 0.64
CA LEU A 419 2.87 22.99 0.39
C LEU A 419 3.39 21.89 -0.55
N SER A 420 2.91 20.65 -0.43
CA SER A 420 3.26 19.57 -1.36
C SER A 420 2.85 19.92 -2.78
N PHE A 421 1.60 20.35 -2.96
CA PHE A 421 1.12 20.76 -4.27
C PHE A 421 1.88 21.98 -4.82
N LEU A 422 2.17 22.98 -3.97
CA LEU A 422 2.99 24.13 -4.35
C LEU A 422 4.37 23.71 -4.87
N LYS A 423 5.04 22.81 -4.15
CA LYS A 423 6.32 22.25 -4.58
C LYS A 423 6.21 21.56 -5.93
N THR A 424 5.16 20.78 -6.15
CA THR A 424 4.94 20.06 -7.41
C THR A 424 4.72 21.00 -8.58
N ILE A 425 3.92 22.06 -8.44
CA ILE A 425 3.75 23.04 -9.52
C ILE A 425 5.04 23.86 -9.76
N CYS A 426 5.85 24.11 -8.73
CA CYS A 426 7.15 24.78 -8.89
C CYS A 426 8.17 23.96 -9.69
N LYS A 427 7.92 22.67 -9.95
CA LYS A 427 8.72 21.90 -10.93
C LYS A 427 8.51 22.38 -12.37
N TYR A 428 7.45 23.15 -12.63
CA TYR A 428 7.17 23.79 -13.91
C TYR A 428 7.57 25.26 -13.87
N ASN A 429 8.20 25.77 -14.94
CA ASN A 429 8.55 27.21 -15.03
C ASN A 429 7.32 28.11 -14.86
N TRP A 430 6.17 27.75 -15.46
CA TRP A 430 4.94 28.52 -15.29
C TRP A 430 4.42 28.51 -13.84
N GLY A 431 4.69 27.45 -13.06
CA GLY A 431 4.31 27.38 -11.66
C GLY A 431 5.19 28.27 -10.79
N ILE A 432 6.49 28.37 -11.12
CA ILE A 432 7.40 29.35 -10.51
C ILE A 432 6.93 30.77 -10.81
N VAL A 433 6.55 31.06 -12.06
CA VAL A 433 5.99 32.37 -12.44
C VAL A 433 4.68 32.65 -11.68
N ALA A 434 3.79 31.67 -11.54
CA ALA A 434 2.55 31.83 -10.78
C ALA A 434 2.81 32.14 -9.29
N LEU A 435 3.78 31.47 -8.66
CA LEU A 435 4.24 31.78 -7.30
C LEU A 435 4.82 33.19 -7.22
N LYS A 436 5.72 33.56 -8.14
CA LYS A 436 6.34 34.90 -8.21
C LYS A 436 5.30 36.01 -8.35
N ASN A 437 4.24 35.77 -9.13
CA ASN A 437 3.14 36.70 -9.32
C ASN A 437 2.17 36.77 -8.14
N THR A 438 2.42 36.02 -7.06
CA THR A 438 1.56 35.97 -5.87
C THR A 438 2.18 36.81 -4.76
N GLY A 439 1.53 37.92 -4.43
CA GLY A 439 2.05 38.87 -3.43
C GLY A 439 2.33 38.20 -2.09
N GLY A 440 3.55 38.40 -1.57
CA GLY A 440 3.97 37.88 -0.26
C GLY A 440 4.29 36.38 -0.24
N ALA A 441 4.12 35.65 -1.33
CA ALA A 441 4.31 34.19 -1.33
C ALA A 441 5.80 33.80 -1.17
N VAL A 442 6.71 34.52 -1.83
CA VAL A 442 8.16 34.31 -1.69
C VAL A 442 8.64 34.69 -0.29
N GLU A 443 8.15 35.81 0.25
CA GLU A 443 8.45 36.26 1.60
C GLU A 443 7.95 35.27 2.65
N PHE A 444 6.76 34.70 2.45
CA PHE A 444 6.25 33.62 3.27
C PHE A 444 7.20 32.42 3.26
N LEU A 445 7.70 31.98 2.10
CA LEU A 445 8.62 30.85 2.00
C LEU A 445 9.98 31.12 2.68
N LEU A 446 10.47 32.36 2.61
CA LEU A 446 11.71 32.79 3.27
C LEU A 446 11.57 32.96 4.79
N SER A 447 10.35 33.07 5.33
CA SER A 447 10.17 33.31 6.77
C SER A 447 10.61 32.12 7.62
N ARG A 448 11.38 32.37 8.70
CA ARG A 448 11.85 31.34 9.65
C ARG A 448 11.10 31.38 10.99
N GLN A 449 9.79 31.64 10.97
CA GLN A 449 8.96 31.69 12.16
C GLN A 449 9.17 30.46 13.08
N LYS A 450 9.38 30.71 14.38
CA LYS A 450 9.82 29.68 15.34
C LYS A 450 8.74 28.61 15.58
N ASP A 451 7.48 29.01 15.58
CA ASP A 451 6.27 28.23 15.83
C ASP A 451 5.88 27.28 14.70
N LEU A 452 6.53 27.34 13.53
CA LEU A 452 6.24 26.42 12.43
C LEU A 452 6.66 24.96 12.77
N HIS A 453 5.79 24.01 12.44
CA HIS A 453 6.06 22.57 12.55
C HIS A 453 7.30 22.17 11.74
N ARG A 454 8.02 21.14 12.21
CA ARG A 454 9.26 20.66 11.59
C ARG A 454 9.09 20.34 10.10
N ASP A 455 8.01 19.66 9.75
CA ASP A 455 7.74 19.25 8.36
C ASP A 455 7.42 20.43 7.45
N ILE A 456 6.75 21.46 7.97
CA ILE A 456 6.48 22.70 7.22
C ILE A 456 7.80 23.40 6.89
N LYS A 457 8.70 23.52 7.88
CA LYS A 457 10.04 24.10 7.66
C LYS A 457 10.81 23.34 6.58
N TYR A 458 10.77 22.01 6.62
CA TYR A 458 11.42 21.16 5.61
C TYR A 458 10.80 21.34 4.21
N MET A 459 9.47 21.37 4.09
CA MET A 459 8.79 21.60 2.81
C MET A 459 9.10 22.98 2.21
N LYS A 460 9.08 24.03 3.03
CA LYS A 460 9.48 25.39 2.59
C LYS A 460 10.90 25.38 2.02
N TRP A 461 11.83 24.75 2.72
CA TRP A 461 13.21 24.61 2.27
C TRP A 461 13.34 23.87 0.93
N GLN A 462 12.60 22.77 0.73
CA GLN A 462 12.60 22.07 -0.56
C GLN A 462 12.04 22.93 -1.70
N ILE A 463 11.02 23.76 -1.44
CA ILE A 463 10.51 24.71 -2.44
C ILE A 463 11.60 25.75 -2.74
N MET A 464 12.23 26.32 -1.71
CA MET A 464 13.30 27.32 -1.90
C MET A 464 14.49 26.76 -2.67
N GLU A 465 14.83 25.48 -2.51
CA GLU A 465 15.85 24.79 -3.31
C GLU A 465 15.50 24.82 -4.80
N ILE A 466 14.25 24.48 -5.16
CA ILE A 466 13.76 24.56 -6.54
C ILE A 466 13.83 26.01 -7.06
N LEU A 467 13.39 26.99 -6.28
CA LEU A 467 13.41 28.40 -6.70
C LEU A 467 14.83 28.94 -6.87
N SER A 468 15.78 28.49 -6.05
CA SER A 468 17.19 28.91 -6.13
C SER A 468 17.88 28.47 -7.43
N ALA A 469 17.40 27.40 -8.06
CA ALA A 469 17.89 26.91 -9.34
C ALA A 469 17.16 27.51 -10.56
N SER A 470 16.14 28.34 -10.33
CA SER A 470 15.30 28.89 -11.40
C SER A 470 15.90 30.13 -12.06
N ALA A 471 15.74 30.23 -13.38
CA ALA A 471 16.11 31.40 -14.17
C ALA A 471 15.04 32.52 -14.12
N GLU A 472 13.89 32.29 -13.48
CA GLU A 472 12.76 33.24 -13.44
C GLU A 472 12.96 34.39 -12.43
N PHE A 473 13.98 34.30 -11.57
CA PHE A 473 14.28 35.30 -10.53
C PHE A 473 15.51 36.12 -10.87
N SER A 474 15.58 37.34 -10.34
CA SER A 474 16.76 38.20 -10.48
C SER A 474 17.96 37.62 -9.74
N PRO A 475 19.20 37.95 -10.14
CA PRO A 475 20.40 37.48 -9.44
C PRO A 475 20.40 37.78 -7.93
N THR A 476 19.84 38.93 -7.53
CA THR A 476 19.72 39.31 -6.11
C THR A 476 18.77 38.39 -5.34
N GLU A 477 17.63 38.03 -5.94
CA GLU A 477 16.69 37.07 -5.34
C GLU A 477 17.30 35.67 -5.26
N THR A 478 17.96 35.22 -6.34
CA THR A 478 18.65 33.93 -6.38
C THR A 478 19.69 33.80 -5.26
N ILE A 479 20.52 34.84 -5.03
CA ILE A 479 21.49 34.85 -3.93
C ILE A 479 20.78 34.69 -2.57
N ARG A 480 19.67 35.39 -2.35
CA ARG A 480 18.89 35.26 -1.10
C ARG A 480 18.33 33.85 -0.92
N PHE A 481 17.86 33.23 -1.99
CA PHE A 481 17.31 31.87 -1.95
C PHE A 481 18.41 30.85 -1.67
N THR A 482 19.56 30.97 -2.35
CA THR A 482 20.72 30.11 -2.11
C THR A 482 21.24 30.24 -0.67
N ALA A 483 21.26 31.45 -0.10
CA ALA A 483 21.63 31.66 1.30
C ALA A 483 20.67 30.90 2.26
N TYR A 484 19.35 31.06 2.06
CA TYR A 484 18.34 30.33 2.83
C TYR A 484 18.50 28.80 2.73
N VAL A 485 18.76 28.30 1.53
CA VAL A 485 18.96 26.87 1.27
C VAL A 485 20.22 26.35 1.98
N ASN A 486 21.33 27.10 1.91
CA ASN A 486 22.62 26.74 2.51
C ASN A 486 22.57 26.74 4.05
N GLU A 487 21.81 27.64 4.66
CA GLU A 487 21.55 27.63 6.11
C GLU A 487 20.81 26.36 6.56
N GLY A 488 20.03 25.76 5.65
CA GLY A 488 19.28 24.53 5.89
C GLY A 488 17.87 24.74 6.47
N PRO A 489 17.06 23.67 6.50
CA PRO A 489 15.64 23.73 6.83
C PRO A 489 15.34 24.12 8.29
N TYR A 490 16.26 23.83 9.21
CA TYR A 490 16.05 24.00 10.64
C TYR A 490 16.90 25.12 11.26
N HIS A 491 17.56 25.93 10.45
CA HIS A 491 18.32 27.06 10.96
C HIS A 491 17.41 28.03 11.71
N VAL A 492 17.83 28.37 12.93
CA VAL A 492 17.18 29.32 13.83
C VAL A 492 18.04 30.57 13.82
N GLN A 493 17.45 31.70 13.44
CA GLN A 493 18.12 33.00 13.61
C GLN A 493 18.41 33.18 15.10
N ALA A 494 19.66 33.48 15.45
CA ALA A 494 20.00 33.90 16.79
C ALA A 494 19.23 35.21 17.04
N ASP A 495 18.22 35.17 17.92
CA ASP A 495 17.66 36.41 18.45
C ASP A 495 18.79 37.08 19.22
N LEU A 496 19.41 38.09 18.60
CA LEU A 496 20.20 39.09 19.29
C LEU A 496 19.24 40.01 20.06
N ASP A 497 18.40 39.45 20.92
CA ASP A 497 17.87 40.19 22.05
C ASP A 497 19.03 40.29 23.05
N VAL A 498 19.96 41.18 22.73
CA VAL A 498 20.96 41.67 23.68
C VAL A 498 20.16 42.33 24.79
N ALA A 499 19.97 41.59 25.88
CA ALA A 499 19.56 42.15 27.16
C ALA A 499 20.58 43.25 27.51
N THR A 500 20.27 44.50 27.17
CA THR A 500 20.97 45.63 27.75
C THR A 500 20.54 45.70 29.20
N GLU A 501 21.31 45.06 30.08
CA GLU A 501 21.25 45.35 31.51
C GLU A 501 21.45 46.87 31.69
N PRO A 502 20.54 47.58 32.38
CA PRO A 502 20.78 48.96 32.71
C PRO A 502 21.94 49.02 33.70
N GLN A 503 23.11 49.47 33.24
CA GLN A 503 24.21 49.82 34.12
C GLN A 503 23.71 50.90 35.09
N GLY A 504 23.59 50.49 36.35
CA GLY A 504 23.27 51.40 37.44
C GLY A 504 24.35 52.47 37.55
N ASN A 505 23.92 53.72 37.50
CA ASN A 505 24.70 54.83 38.04
C ASN A 505 24.64 54.72 39.57
N ALA A 506 25.77 54.36 40.16
CA ALA A 506 26.06 54.63 41.57
C ALA A 506 26.43 56.10 41.76
#